data_AF-A0A1I4PWM8-F1
#
_entry.id   AF-A0A1I4PWM8-F1
#
_cell.length_a   1.000
_cell.length_b   1.000
_cell.length_c   1.000
_cell.angle_alpha   90.00
_cell.angle_beta   90.00
_cell.angle_gamma   90.00
#
_symmetry.space_group_name_H-M   'P 1'
#
loop_
_entity.id
_entity.type
_entity.pdbx_description
1 polymer ?
#
loop_
_entity_poly.entity_id
_entity_poly.type
_entity_poly.pdbx_seq_one_letter_code
_entity_poly.pdbx_strand_id
1 'polypeptide(L)'
;MSSSQWFQILKKIKTDQDFIDQQDTLSQLLQQGVSVDCEDSAGRTALQLLFAKPSPSTLATQWLLQCQADPLRLHDMQLKMLEHYPKDGDSAAQILQKCYQAAPYLAVISATEQLCDTEKPSGTEDGVADGRDYQRKIDQALLSQRRIEALKSCYQNLPTGFRCCFTKQSYPWQSHWRGMVNVPQTHTDDGQDVARVLQQHPQLQLLTQIYFEELSGNHLLPGTGLLQLYLTPQDELQIQQALDDQQMQHQDDYDTWRFFRQPLRAFYWSQLPSAAHGWSPRPQHRLTSYEYRCDGEPVQSAAAIDWQARPQLDNQVDHSEALASLPAELRASRDELSQEFYTGSLGLLPQPDERISELLPTGHQPLLHVLHLSQGGLLISLPAGALAGNNSRWQEVTLTRYYD
;
A
#
# COMPACT_ATOMS: atom_id res chain seq x y z
N MET A 1 3.40 44.82 -18.85
CA MET A 1 2.34 43.82 -18.63
C MET A 1 2.80 42.92 -17.49
N SER A 2 1.93 42.65 -16.53
CA SER A 2 2.33 42.46 -15.13
C SER A 2 2.61 41.00 -14.77
N SER A 3 3.45 40.80 -13.76
CA SER A 3 3.65 39.54 -13.01
C SER A 3 2.32 38.78 -12.73
N SER A 4 1.17 39.48 -12.66
CA SER A 4 -0.16 38.87 -12.59
C SER A 4 -0.48 37.90 -13.74
N GLN A 5 -0.15 38.24 -15.00
CA GLN A 5 -0.42 37.37 -16.16
C GLN A 5 0.48 36.12 -16.14
N TRP A 6 1.75 36.28 -15.74
CA TRP A 6 2.71 35.20 -15.54
C TRP A 6 2.16 34.13 -14.60
N PHE A 7 1.71 34.54 -13.41
CA PHE A 7 1.14 33.61 -12.42
C PHE A 7 -0.23 33.06 -12.80
N GLN A 8 -1.05 33.79 -13.57
CA GLN A 8 -2.32 33.27 -14.08
C GLN A 8 -2.11 32.10 -15.03
N ILE A 9 -1.08 32.15 -15.88
CA ILE A 9 -0.74 31.06 -16.80
C ILE A 9 -0.17 29.87 -16.00
N LEU A 10 0.79 30.12 -15.11
CA LEU A 10 1.39 29.05 -14.29
C LEU A 10 0.39 28.28 -13.43
N LYS A 11 -0.68 28.94 -12.95
CA LYS A 11 -1.78 28.27 -12.22
C LYS A 11 -2.56 27.28 -13.07
N LYS A 12 -2.63 27.49 -14.39
CA LYS A 12 -3.36 26.61 -15.33
C LYS A 12 -2.59 25.34 -15.68
N ILE A 13 -1.27 25.36 -15.55
CA ILE A 13 -0.42 24.21 -15.88
C ILE A 13 -0.61 23.11 -14.83
N LYS A 14 -1.29 22.02 -15.15
CA LYS A 14 -1.44 20.86 -14.27
C LYS A 14 -0.66 19.65 -14.79
N THR A 15 -0.35 19.64 -16.08
CA THR A 15 0.31 18.56 -16.81
C THR A 15 1.39 19.11 -17.73
N ASP A 16 2.23 18.23 -18.25
CA ASP A 16 3.21 18.57 -19.28
C ASP A 16 2.55 19.09 -20.57
N GLN A 17 1.36 18.57 -20.91
CA GLN A 17 0.61 19.07 -22.06
C GLN A 17 0.12 20.52 -21.85
N ASP A 18 -0.39 20.83 -20.65
CA ASP A 18 -0.79 22.21 -20.34
C ASP A 18 0.40 23.17 -20.42
N PHE A 19 1.61 22.70 -20.09
CA PHE A 19 2.82 23.51 -20.23
C PHE A 19 3.17 23.75 -21.71
N ILE A 20 3.16 22.71 -22.54
CA ILE A 20 3.43 22.82 -23.98
C ILE A 20 2.53 23.89 -24.62
N ASP A 21 1.23 23.88 -24.28
CA ASP A 21 0.25 24.82 -24.83
C ASP A 21 0.48 26.28 -24.38
N GLN A 22 1.21 26.49 -23.28
CA GLN A 22 1.45 27.81 -22.67
C GLN A 22 2.89 28.30 -22.81
N GLN A 23 3.83 27.44 -23.23
CA GLN A 23 5.28 27.71 -23.22
C GLN A 23 5.65 28.95 -24.04
N ASP A 24 5.05 29.12 -25.22
CA ASP A 24 5.31 30.28 -26.09
C ASP A 24 4.91 31.58 -25.42
N THR A 25 3.75 31.58 -24.75
CA THR A 25 3.25 32.77 -24.05
C THR A 25 4.14 33.11 -22.84
N LEU A 26 4.58 32.10 -22.09
CA LEU A 26 5.51 32.29 -20.98
C LEU A 26 6.86 32.83 -21.46
N SER A 27 7.37 32.30 -22.57
CA SER A 27 8.63 32.75 -23.17
C SER A 27 8.56 34.21 -23.64
N GLN A 28 7.44 34.64 -24.22
CA GLN A 28 7.22 36.04 -24.58
C GLN A 28 7.20 36.97 -23.35
N LEU A 29 6.63 36.52 -22.23
CA LEU A 29 6.62 37.31 -20.99
C LEU A 29 8.03 37.48 -20.41
N LEU A 30 8.88 36.44 -20.44
CA LEU A 30 10.29 36.56 -20.05
C LEU A 30 11.03 37.55 -20.95
N GLN A 31 10.80 37.50 -22.27
CA GLN A 31 11.39 38.47 -23.23
C GLN A 31 10.93 39.91 -22.98
N GLN A 32 9.73 40.10 -22.43
CA GLN A 32 9.22 41.42 -22.01
C GLN A 32 9.84 41.91 -20.68
N GLY A 33 10.78 41.16 -20.10
CA GLY A 33 11.53 41.54 -18.90
C GLY A 33 10.89 41.10 -17.57
N VAL A 34 9.92 40.17 -17.60
CA VAL A 34 9.45 39.54 -16.36
C VAL A 34 10.57 38.66 -15.81
N SER A 35 10.96 38.88 -14.55
CA SER A 35 11.93 38.03 -13.87
C SER A 35 11.33 36.63 -13.63
N VAL A 36 12.11 35.58 -13.90
CA VAL A 36 11.72 34.18 -13.66
C VAL A 36 11.40 33.93 -12.18
N ASP A 37 12.14 34.58 -11.29
CA ASP A 37 11.96 34.51 -9.83
C ASP A 37 11.20 35.72 -9.26
N CYS A 38 10.38 36.39 -10.08
CA CYS A 38 9.40 37.30 -9.50
C CYS A 38 8.47 36.55 -8.55
N GLU A 39 7.99 37.24 -7.52
CA GLU A 39 7.11 36.65 -6.50
C GLU A 39 5.64 37.03 -6.75
N ASP A 40 4.72 36.12 -6.41
CA ASP A 40 3.30 36.42 -6.38
C ASP A 40 2.93 37.24 -5.12
N SER A 41 1.66 37.59 -4.97
CA SER A 41 1.19 38.34 -3.79
C SER A 41 1.36 37.59 -2.46
N ALA A 42 1.71 36.30 -2.49
CA ALA A 42 1.99 35.48 -1.32
C ALA A 42 3.49 35.18 -1.16
N GLY A 43 4.37 35.85 -1.91
CA GLY A 43 5.83 35.68 -1.82
C GLY A 43 6.37 34.43 -2.52
N ARG A 44 5.58 33.78 -3.39
CA ARG A 44 5.99 32.53 -4.04
C ARG A 44 6.56 32.77 -5.43
N THR A 45 7.67 32.12 -5.75
CA THR A 45 8.22 32.10 -7.11
C THR A 45 7.40 31.18 -8.03
N ALA A 46 7.68 31.24 -9.34
CA ALA A 46 7.07 30.35 -10.33
C ALA A 46 7.29 28.86 -9.99
N LEU A 47 8.52 28.54 -9.57
CA LEU A 47 8.94 27.18 -9.22
C LEU A 47 8.20 26.71 -7.94
N GLN A 48 8.13 27.54 -6.90
CA GLN A 48 7.36 27.23 -5.69
C GLN A 48 5.86 27.03 -5.97
N LEU A 49 5.28 27.80 -6.90
CA LEU A 49 3.89 27.65 -7.29
C LEU A 49 3.61 26.32 -8.02
N LEU A 50 4.55 25.84 -8.83
CA LEU A 50 4.45 24.52 -9.49
C LEU A 50 4.48 23.39 -8.46
N PHE A 51 5.40 23.44 -7.50
CA PHE A 51 5.57 22.41 -6.47
C PHE A 51 4.52 22.45 -5.35
N ALA A 52 3.70 23.51 -5.29
CA ALA A 52 2.50 23.54 -4.45
C ALA A 52 1.37 22.62 -4.97
N LYS A 53 1.52 22.02 -6.16
CA LYS A 53 0.53 21.12 -6.77
C LYS A 53 0.84 19.66 -6.39
N PRO A 54 -0.17 18.77 -6.34
CA PRO A 54 0.05 17.35 -6.04
C PRO A 54 0.93 16.60 -7.05
N SER A 55 1.00 17.10 -8.29
CA SER A 55 1.80 16.50 -9.36
C SER A 55 2.38 17.63 -10.23
N PRO A 56 3.57 18.16 -9.89
CA PRO A 56 4.20 19.21 -10.68
C PRO A 56 4.55 18.69 -12.09
N SER A 57 4.47 19.58 -13.09
CA SER A 57 4.89 19.27 -14.46
C SER A 57 6.40 19.16 -14.55
N THR A 58 6.88 18.08 -15.16
CA THR A 58 8.30 17.82 -15.41
C THR A 58 8.85 18.83 -16.41
N LEU A 59 8.15 19.03 -17.52
CA LEU A 59 8.61 19.93 -18.59
C LEU A 59 8.64 21.39 -18.12
N ALA A 60 7.62 21.84 -17.38
CA ALA A 60 7.60 23.19 -16.84
C ALA A 60 8.73 23.42 -15.84
N THR A 61 9.01 22.42 -14.99
CA THR A 61 10.12 22.47 -14.03
C THR A 61 11.47 22.58 -14.76
N GLN A 62 11.74 21.68 -15.70
CA GLN A 62 12.98 21.71 -16.48
C GLN A 62 13.16 23.03 -17.23
N TRP A 63 12.09 23.55 -17.83
CA TRP A 63 12.13 24.82 -18.55
C TRP A 63 12.43 26.00 -17.61
N LEU A 64 11.80 26.08 -16.43
CA LEU A 64 12.10 27.14 -15.47
C LEU A 64 13.55 27.09 -14.99
N LEU A 65 14.09 25.89 -14.74
CA LEU A 65 15.49 25.71 -14.38
C LEU A 65 16.43 26.13 -15.51
N GLN A 66 16.11 25.81 -16.77
CA GLN A 66 16.84 26.31 -17.95
C GLN A 66 16.80 27.84 -18.05
N CYS A 67 15.66 28.44 -17.69
CA CYS A 67 15.50 29.89 -17.55
C CYS A 67 16.17 30.48 -16.30
N GLN A 68 17.02 29.73 -15.60
CA GLN A 68 17.77 30.15 -14.41
C GLN A 68 16.90 30.48 -13.19
N ALA A 69 15.74 29.82 -13.04
CA ALA A 69 14.99 29.88 -11.78
C ALA A 69 15.83 29.29 -10.64
N ASP A 70 15.84 29.94 -9.49
CA ASP A 70 16.60 29.49 -8.31
C ASP A 70 15.98 28.22 -7.66
N PRO A 71 16.65 27.05 -7.74
CA PRO A 71 16.14 25.81 -7.14
C PRO A 71 16.26 25.79 -5.61
N LEU A 72 17.10 26.63 -4.99
CA LEU A 72 17.30 26.69 -3.54
C LEU A 72 16.08 27.28 -2.81
N ARG A 73 15.16 27.89 -3.55
CA ARG A 73 13.86 28.38 -3.05
C ARG A 73 12.88 27.23 -2.73
N LEU A 74 13.19 26.01 -3.17
CA LEU A 74 12.44 24.80 -2.81
C LEU A 74 13.12 24.09 -1.62
N HIS A 75 12.30 23.65 -0.68
CA HIS A 75 12.75 22.90 0.50
C HIS A 75 12.16 21.49 0.48
N ASP A 76 12.79 20.56 1.21
CA ASP A 76 12.32 19.18 1.40
C ASP A 76 12.16 18.35 0.10
N MET A 77 12.82 18.73 -0.99
CA MET A 77 12.74 18.01 -2.26
C MET A 77 13.20 16.55 -2.15
N GLN A 78 14.22 16.29 -1.33
CA GLN A 78 14.69 14.93 -1.04
C GLN A 78 13.64 14.11 -0.28
N LEU A 79 12.99 14.69 0.73
CA LEU A 79 11.91 14.03 1.47
C LEU A 79 10.74 13.69 0.53
N LYS A 80 10.39 14.62 -0.37
CA LYS A 80 9.37 14.39 -1.39
C LYS A 80 9.77 13.33 -2.41
N MET A 81 11.04 13.29 -2.82
CA MET A 81 11.55 12.24 -3.68
C MET A 81 11.44 10.85 -3.02
N LEU A 82 11.70 10.74 -1.71
CA LEU A 82 11.56 9.48 -0.96
C LEU A 82 10.14 8.90 -1.03
N GLU A 83 9.11 9.74 -1.12
CA GLU A 83 7.70 9.32 -1.30
C GLU A 83 7.50 8.53 -2.62
N HIS A 84 8.37 8.76 -3.61
CA HIS A 84 8.31 8.17 -4.95
C HIS A 84 9.33 7.04 -5.19
N TYR A 85 9.99 6.53 -4.15
CA TYR A 85 10.86 5.35 -4.34
C TYR A 85 10.04 4.12 -4.74
N PRO A 86 10.58 3.25 -5.61
CA PRO A 86 10.04 1.90 -5.79
C PRO A 86 9.91 1.23 -4.42
N LYS A 87 8.76 0.64 -4.16
CA LYS A 87 8.48 -0.13 -2.95
C LYS A 87 8.41 -1.60 -3.32
N ASP A 88 8.64 -2.44 -2.32
CA ASP A 88 8.55 -3.89 -2.47
C ASP A 88 7.17 -4.27 -3.03
N GLY A 89 7.22 -5.11 -4.06
CA GLY A 89 6.06 -5.58 -4.78
C GLY A 89 5.40 -4.56 -5.72
N ASP A 90 5.94 -3.38 -5.97
CA ASP A 90 5.37 -2.51 -7.02
C ASP A 90 5.43 -3.18 -8.41
N SER A 91 4.36 -3.04 -9.19
CA SER A 91 4.35 -3.51 -10.58
C SER A 91 5.24 -2.63 -11.46
N ALA A 92 5.64 -3.15 -12.62
CA ALA A 92 6.42 -2.36 -13.59
C ALA A 92 5.72 -1.04 -13.97
N ALA A 93 4.39 -1.06 -14.13
CA ALA A 93 3.60 0.14 -14.41
C ALA A 93 3.64 1.14 -13.25
N GLN A 94 3.56 0.68 -11.99
CA GLN A 94 3.67 1.53 -10.80
C GLN A 94 5.07 2.15 -10.67
N ILE A 95 6.12 1.36 -10.92
CA ILE A 95 7.50 1.86 -10.90
C ILE A 95 7.70 2.95 -11.97
N LEU A 96 7.19 2.74 -13.19
CA LEU A 96 7.24 3.75 -14.26
C LEU A 96 6.43 5.01 -13.90
N GLN A 97 5.25 4.86 -13.30
CA GLN A 97 4.46 6.00 -12.83
C GLN A 97 5.18 6.79 -11.75
N LYS A 98 5.83 6.11 -10.80
CA LYS A 98 6.67 6.76 -9.77
C LYS A 98 7.86 7.49 -10.38
N CYS A 99 8.51 6.89 -11.37
CA CYS A 99 9.58 7.55 -12.12
C CYS A 99 9.10 8.86 -12.75
N TYR A 100 7.92 8.85 -13.39
CA TYR A 100 7.33 10.05 -13.97
C TYR A 100 7.00 11.11 -12.92
N GLN A 101 6.43 10.70 -11.78
CA GLN A 101 6.10 11.60 -10.67
C GLN A 101 7.34 12.19 -9.97
N ALA A 102 8.43 11.44 -9.92
CA ALA A 102 9.69 11.87 -9.31
C ALA A 102 10.53 12.80 -10.20
N ALA A 103 10.35 12.73 -11.52
CA ALA A 103 11.11 13.49 -12.51
C ALA A 103 11.26 15.01 -12.21
N PRO A 104 10.20 15.77 -11.83
CA PRO A 104 10.36 17.18 -11.49
C PRO A 104 11.25 17.39 -10.25
N TYR A 105 11.14 16.54 -9.23
CA TYR A 105 11.96 16.61 -8.01
C TYR A 105 13.43 16.32 -8.33
N LEU A 106 13.71 15.31 -9.15
CA LEU A 106 15.07 14.99 -9.60
C LEU A 106 15.70 16.13 -10.39
N ALA A 107 14.93 16.82 -11.23
CA ALA A 107 15.42 17.97 -11.97
C ALA A 107 15.87 19.10 -11.03
N VAL A 108 15.11 19.36 -9.97
CA VAL A 108 15.47 20.36 -8.94
C VAL A 108 16.68 19.91 -8.13
N ILE A 109 16.70 18.66 -7.65
CA ILE A 109 17.83 18.10 -6.89
C ILE A 109 19.11 18.21 -7.71
N SER A 110 19.09 17.80 -8.98
CA SER A 110 20.25 17.87 -9.87
C SER A 110 20.70 19.31 -10.13
N ALA A 111 19.77 20.27 -10.28
CA ALA A 111 20.11 21.68 -10.44
C ALA A 111 20.73 22.28 -9.16
N THR A 112 20.21 21.91 -7.99
CA THR A 112 20.78 22.29 -6.69
C THR A 112 22.18 21.74 -6.51
N GLU A 113 22.40 20.45 -6.80
CA GLU A 113 23.72 19.80 -6.75
C GLU A 113 24.73 20.53 -7.65
N GLN A 114 24.35 20.84 -8.88
CA GLN A 114 25.22 21.58 -9.82
C GLN A 114 25.60 22.98 -9.30
N LEU A 115 24.66 23.71 -8.69
CA LEU A 115 24.96 25.02 -8.09
C LEU A 115 25.91 24.88 -6.90
N CYS A 116 25.65 23.92 -6.01
CA CYS A 116 26.48 23.70 -4.82
C CYS A 116 27.90 23.23 -5.18
N ASP A 117 28.06 22.35 -6.17
CA ASP A 117 29.37 21.90 -6.67
C ASP A 117 30.22 23.05 -7.22
N THR A 118 29.58 24.08 -7.79
CA THR A 118 30.29 25.28 -8.27
C THR A 118 30.73 26.24 -7.16
N GLU A 119 30.07 26.21 -6.00
CA GLU A 119 30.35 27.12 -4.87
C GLU A 119 31.20 26.49 -3.75
N LYS A 120 31.18 25.15 -3.58
CA LYS A 120 32.06 24.39 -2.68
C LYS A 120 32.30 22.96 -3.22
N PRO A 121 33.55 22.60 -3.61
CA PRO A 121 33.87 21.25 -4.08
C PRO A 121 34.05 20.24 -2.93
N SER A 122 33.39 20.42 -1.79
CA SER A 122 33.36 19.42 -0.73
C SER A 122 32.17 18.51 -0.99
N GLY A 123 32.47 17.30 -1.47
CA GLY A 123 31.50 16.31 -1.93
C GLY A 123 30.30 16.16 -1.01
N THR A 124 29.17 15.88 -1.64
CA THR A 124 27.95 15.33 -1.02
C THR A 124 28.32 14.45 0.17
N GLU A 125 27.81 14.78 1.35
CA GLU A 125 27.99 13.98 2.57
C GLU A 125 27.73 12.51 2.26
N ASP A 126 28.66 11.63 2.67
CA ASP A 126 28.50 10.17 2.54
C ASP A 126 27.14 9.75 3.12
N GLY A 127 26.25 9.23 2.27
CA GLY A 127 24.94 8.72 2.66
C GLY A 127 23.73 9.55 2.22
N VAL A 128 23.91 10.68 1.54
CA VAL A 128 22.79 11.43 0.94
C VAL A 128 22.52 10.90 -0.46
N ALA A 129 21.32 10.34 -0.68
CA ALA A 129 20.91 9.82 -1.99
C ALA A 129 20.79 10.95 -3.02
N ASP A 130 21.71 11.00 -3.98
CA ASP A 130 21.69 11.93 -5.11
C ASP A 130 20.73 11.44 -6.22
N GLY A 131 20.55 12.27 -7.26
CA GLY A 131 19.71 11.88 -8.41
C GLY A 131 20.17 10.61 -9.13
N ARG A 132 21.47 10.27 -9.09
CA ARG A 132 22.03 9.06 -9.72
C ARG A 132 21.71 7.81 -8.92
N ASP A 133 21.77 7.89 -7.60
CA ASP A 133 21.38 6.82 -6.68
C ASP A 133 19.91 6.45 -6.89
N TYR A 134 19.03 7.46 -7.03
CA TYR A 134 17.63 7.24 -7.34
C TYR A 134 17.41 6.50 -8.66
N GLN A 135 18.03 6.98 -9.75
CA GLN A 135 17.89 6.35 -11.06
C GLN A 135 18.38 4.89 -11.03
N ARG A 136 19.52 4.64 -10.38
CA ARG A 136 20.06 3.29 -10.19
C ARG A 136 19.07 2.37 -9.48
N LYS A 137 18.40 2.85 -8.42
CA LYS A 137 17.39 2.07 -7.69
C LYS A 137 16.15 1.78 -8.52
N ILE A 138 15.70 2.72 -9.36
CA ILE A 138 14.62 2.48 -10.32
C ILE A 138 15.02 1.39 -11.32
N ASP A 139 16.19 1.52 -11.93
CA ASP A 139 16.65 0.57 -12.94
C ASP A 139 16.79 -0.84 -12.37
N GLN A 140 17.32 -0.93 -11.14
CA GLN A 140 17.39 -2.19 -10.38
C GLN A 140 16.00 -2.77 -10.10
N ALA A 141 15.04 -1.96 -9.64
CA ALA A 141 13.68 -2.41 -9.37
C ALA A 141 12.95 -2.87 -10.64
N LEU A 142 13.09 -2.14 -11.75
CA LEU A 142 12.52 -2.53 -13.06
C LEU A 142 13.13 -3.83 -13.58
N LEU A 143 14.45 -4.00 -13.45
CA LEU A 143 15.13 -5.21 -13.87
C LEU A 143 14.71 -6.42 -13.02
N SER A 144 14.68 -6.26 -11.70
CA SER A 144 14.19 -7.29 -10.77
C SER A 144 12.76 -7.71 -11.13
N GLN A 145 11.85 -6.75 -11.33
CA GLN A 145 10.47 -7.06 -11.70
C GLN A 145 10.40 -7.82 -13.03
N ARG A 146 11.19 -7.44 -14.05
CA ARG A 146 11.21 -8.16 -15.33
C ARG A 146 11.66 -9.61 -15.17
N ARG A 147 12.63 -9.89 -14.30
CA ARG A 147 13.12 -11.24 -14.03
C ARG A 147 12.07 -12.08 -13.32
N ILE A 148 11.40 -11.51 -12.32
CA ILE A 148 10.31 -12.18 -11.61
C ILE A 148 9.13 -12.48 -12.54
N GLU A 149 8.71 -11.53 -13.38
CA GLU A 149 7.65 -11.75 -14.37
C GLU A 149 8.04 -12.82 -15.40
N ALA A 150 9.31 -12.84 -15.86
CA ALA A 150 9.80 -13.88 -16.76
C ALA A 150 9.72 -15.27 -16.10
N LEU A 151 10.09 -15.38 -14.82
CA LEU A 151 9.92 -16.63 -14.07
C LEU A 151 8.45 -17.02 -13.91
N LYS A 152 7.58 -16.08 -13.53
CA LYS A 152 6.13 -16.32 -13.41
C LYS A 152 5.53 -16.83 -14.71
N SER A 153 5.99 -16.33 -15.86
CA SER A 153 5.54 -16.75 -17.19
C SER A 153 5.86 -18.21 -17.54
N CYS A 154 6.77 -18.86 -16.80
CA CYS A 154 7.07 -20.29 -16.96
C CYS A 154 5.97 -21.20 -16.39
N TYR A 155 5.04 -20.65 -15.60
CA TYR A 155 3.99 -21.40 -14.93
C TYR A 155 2.63 -21.14 -15.61
N GLN A 156 1.86 -22.22 -15.80
CA GLN A 156 0.52 -22.10 -16.41
C GLN A 156 -0.53 -21.58 -15.43
N ASN A 157 -0.43 -21.99 -14.17
CA ASN A 157 -1.38 -21.63 -13.12
C ASN A 157 -0.61 -21.23 -11.88
N LEU A 158 -0.56 -19.93 -11.61
CA LEU A 158 -0.07 -19.41 -10.34
C LEU A 158 -1.26 -19.08 -9.43
N PRO A 159 -1.17 -19.34 -8.12
CA PRO A 159 -2.14 -18.84 -7.17
C PRO A 159 -2.14 -17.32 -7.17
N THR A 160 -3.34 -16.73 -6.97
CA THR A 160 -3.52 -15.29 -6.87
C THR A 160 -3.68 -14.89 -5.41
N GLY A 161 -2.75 -14.08 -4.90
CA GLY A 161 -2.92 -13.32 -3.66
C GLY A 161 -3.24 -11.86 -3.95
N PHE A 162 -3.52 -11.07 -2.91
CA PHE A 162 -3.84 -9.65 -3.06
C PHE A 162 -3.09 -8.78 -2.05
N ARG A 163 -2.38 -7.78 -2.57
CA ARG A 163 -1.78 -6.74 -1.72
C ARG A 163 -2.84 -5.72 -1.31
N CYS A 164 -2.81 -5.34 -0.03
CA CYS A 164 -3.57 -4.21 0.47
C CYS A 164 -2.98 -2.89 -0.05
N CYS A 165 -3.75 -2.10 -0.79
CA CYS A 165 -3.47 -0.69 -1.04
C CYS A 165 -4.56 0.17 -0.43
N PHE A 166 -4.26 1.41 -0.05
CA PHE A 166 -5.20 2.26 0.66
C PHE A 166 -5.73 3.39 -0.21
N THR A 167 -7.04 3.59 -0.18
CA THR A 167 -7.74 4.67 -0.87
C THR A 167 -8.74 5.35 0.05
N LYS A 168 -9.31 6.47 -0.42
CA LYS A 168 -10.38 7.15 0.33
C LYS A 168 -11.66 6.32 0.23
N GLN A 169 -12.22 5.96 1.38
CA GLN A 169 -13.51 5.29 1.43
C GLN A 169 -14.61 6.21 0.85
N SER A 170 -15.31 5.69 -0.15
CA SER A 170 -16.39 6.36 -0.87
C SER A 170 -17.75 5.70 -0.61
N TYR A 171 -17.76 4.40 -0.30
CA TYR A 171 -18.99 3.61 -0.09
C TYR A 171 -18.91 2.71 1.15
N PRO A 172 -20.07 2.36 1.75
CA PRO A 172 -20.12 1.55 2.97
C PRO A 172 -19.72 0.09 2.77
N TRP A 173 -19.85 -0.46 1.55
CA TRP A 173 -19.52 -1.86 1.24
C TRP A 173 -18.05 -2.10 0.93
N GLN A 174 -17.25 -1.07 0.64
CA GLN A 174 -15.85 -1.27 0.23
C GLN A 174 -15.06 -2.05 1.28
N SER A 175 -14.10 -2.85 0.84
CA SER A 175 -13.17 -3.48 1.77
C SER A 175 -12.46 -2.41 2.59
N HIS A 176 -12.29 -2.64 3.88
CA HIS A 176 -11.58 -1.70 4.74
C HIS A 176 -11.09 -2.35 6.02
N TRP A 177 -10.07 -1.72 6.59
CA TRP A 177 -9.59 -2.03 7.94
C TRP A 177 -10.26 -1.09 8.92
N ARG A 178 -10.77 -1.63 10.03
CA ARG A 178 -11.34 -0.82 11.11
C ARG A 178 -12.41 0.12 10.54
N GLY A 179 -12.49 1.37 11.02
CA GLY A 179 -13.32 2.37 10.37
C GLY A 179 -14.82 2.27 10.68
N MET A 180 -15.63 2.96 9.88
CA MET A 180 -17.07 3.08 10.14
C MET A 180 -17.78 1.78 9.80
N VAL A 181 -18.33 1.13 10.82
CA VAL A 181 -19.13 -0.07 10.64
C VAL A 181 -20.45 0.30 9.98
N ASN A 182 -20.71 -0.25 8.79
CA ASN A 182 -21.99 -0.14 8.11
C ASN A 182 -22.52 -1.54 7.89
N VAL A 183 -23.71 -1.83 8.42
CA VAL A 183 -24.30 -3.18 8.36
C VAL A 183 -25.46 -3.16 7.36
N PRO A 184 -25.51 -4.11 6.40
CA PRO A 184 -26.71 -4.31 5.59
C PRO A 184 -27.94 -4.53 6.46
N GLN A 185 -29.07 -3.93 6.11
CA GLN A 185 -30.35 -4.16 6.80
C GLN A 185 -31.00 -5.50 6.39
N THR A 186 -30.39 -6.23 5.45
CA THR A 186 -30.78 -7.59 5.05
C THR A 186 -30.20 -8.63 6.00
N HIS A 187 -30.85 -9.80 6.06
CA HIS A 187 -30.31 -10.95 6.78
C HIS A 187 -29.09 -11.52 6.05
N THR A 188 -28.18 -12.12 6.82
CA THR A 188 -27.07 -12.94 6.28
C THR A 188 -27.60 -14.21 5.62
N ASP A 189 -26.73 -14.93 4.93
CA ASP A 189 -27.08 -16.18 4.25
C ASP A 189 -27.56 -17.27 5.22
N ASP A 190 -27.08 -17.25 6.46
CA ASP A 190 -27.55 -18.13 7.55
C ASP A 190 -28.77 -17.57 8.30
N GLY A 191 -29.41 -16.52 7.78
CA GLY A 191 -30.66 -15.95 8.27
C GLY A 191 -30.53 -15.07 9.50
N GLN A 192 -29.33 -14.56 9.82
CA GLN A 192 -29.12 -13.72 10.99
C GLN A 192 -29.46 -12.25 10.72
N ASP A 193 -30.20 -11.65 11.66
CA ASP A 193 -30.32 -10.20 11.79
C ASP A 193 -29.11 -9.66 12.55
N VAL A 194 -28.07 -9.26 11.81
CA VAL A 194 -26.80 -8.79 12.38
C VAL A 194 -26.98 -7.52 13.20
N ALA A 195 -27.91 -6.64 12.83
CA ALA A 195 -28.19 -5.44 13.62
C ALA A 195 -28.66 -5.80 15.04
N ARG A 196 -29.54 -6.80 15.16
CA ARG A 196 -29.98 -7.32 16.46
C ARG A 196 -28.87 -8.06 17.21
N VAL A 197 -28.06 -8.86 16.51
CA VAL A 197 -26.92 -9.56 17.13
C VAL A 197 -25.93 -8.57 17.73
N LEU A 198 -25.57 -7.51 17.00
CA LEU A 198 -24.66 -6.47 17.50
C LEU A 198 -25.24 -5.71 18.70
N GLN A 199 -26.55 -5.45 18.72
CA GLN A 199 -27.20 -4.86 19.90
C GLN A 199 -27.12 -5.76 21.14
N GLN A 200 -27.19 -7.09 20.97
CA GLN A 200 -27.07 -8.06 22.05
C GLN A 200 -25.62 -8.27 22.51
N HIS A 201 -24.65 -7.89 21.68
CA HIS A 201 -23.22 -8.04 21.93
C HIS A 201 -22.49 -6.70 21.72
N PRO A 202 -22.72 -5.71 22.61
CA PRO A 202 -22.16 -4.36 22.48
C PRO A 202 -20.61 -4.34 22.47
N GLN A 203 -19.98 -5.37 23.00
CA GLN A 203 -18.52 -5.52 23.02
C GLN A 203 -17.90 -5.89 21.67
N LEU A 204 -18.68 -6.37 20.69
CA LEU A 204 -18.12 -6.75 19.40
C LEU A 204 -17.65 -5.52 18.63
N GLN A 205 -16.44 -5.61 18.06
CA GLN A 205 -15.82 -4.55 17.29
C GLN A 205 -15.40 -5.09 15.91
N LEU A 206 -15.67 -4.32 14.85
CA LEU A 206 -15.28 -4.68 13.48
C LEU A 206 -13.76 -4.65 13.35
N LEU A 207 -13.18 -5.80 13.01
CA LEU A 207 -11.77 -5.93 12.69
C LEU A 207 -11.52 -5.52 11.24
N THR A 208 -12.23 -6.17 10.31
CA THR A 208 -12.08 -5.95 8.88
C THR A 208 -13.36 -6.29 8.14
N GLN A 209 -13.52 -5.67 6.98
CA GLN A 209 -14.56 -5.94 6.00
C GLN A 209 -13.92 -6.26 4.66
N ILE A 210 -14.37 -7.31 4.01
CA ILE A 210 -13.91 -7.76 2.69
C ILE A 210 -15.11 -7.83 1.76
N TYR A 211 -15.06 -7.10 0.66
CA TYR A 211 -16.04 -7.15 -0.41
C TYR A 211 -15.46 -7.91 -1.59
N PHE A 212 -16.04 -9.07 -1.89
CA PHE A 212 -15.43 -10.03 -2.79
C PHE A 212 -15.51 -9.64 -4.26
N GLU A 213 -16.43 -8.76 -4.66
CA GLU A 213 -16.51 -8.27 -6.04
C GLU A 213 -15.35 -7.32 -6.41
N GLU A 214 -14.60 -6.83 -5.42
CA GLU A 214 -13.34 -6.09 -5.64
C GLU A 214 -12.18 -7.03 -6.00
N LEU A 215 -12.34 -8.34 -5.81
CA LEU A 215 -11.30 -9.32 -6.09
C LEU A 215 -11.41 -9.79 -7.55
N SER A 216 -10.27 -9.82 -8.24
CA SER A 216 -10.16 -10.30 -9.60
C SER A 216 -9.19 -11.48 -9.70
N GLY A 217 -9.29 -12.25 -10.77
CA GLY A 217 -8.43 -13.41 -11.01
C GLY A 217 -8.97 -14.73 -10.46
N ASN A 218 -8.14 -15.76 -10.52
CA ASN A 218 -8.51 -17.11 -10.07
C ASN A 218 -8.12 -17.30 -8.60
N HIS A 219 -9.11 -17.45 -7.73
CA HIS A 219 -8.92 -17.61 -6.28
C HIS A 219 -10.03 -18.46 -5.64
N LEU A 220 -9.80 -18.89 -4.39
CA LEU A 220 -10.70 -19.80 -3.64
C LEU A 220 -11.82 -19.08 -2.86
N LEU A 221 -11.72 -17.75 -2.72
CA LEU A 221 -12.73 -16.93 -2.04
C LEU A 221 -14.04 -16.84 -2.85
N PRO A 222 -15.17 -16.47 -2.22
CA PRO A 222 -16.39 -16.14 -2.94
C PRO A 222 -16.15 -15.16 -4.10
N GLY A 223 -16.95 -15.28 -5.16
CA GLY A 223 -16.91 -14.30 -6.26
C GLY A 223 -17.73 -13.04 -6.00
N THR A 224 -18.63 -13.09 -5.01
CA THR A 224 -19.53 -11.98 -4.66
C THR A 224 -19.78 -11.92 -3.16
N GLY A 225 -20.37 -10.80 -2.72
CA GLY A 225 -20.84 -10.63 -1.35
C GLY A 225 -19.84 -9.95 -0.43
N LEU A 226 -20.27 -9.77 0.82
CA LEU A 226 -19.54 -9.06 1.87
C LEU A 226 -19.27 -9.97 3.05
N LEU A 227 -18.03 -10.00 3.51
CA LEU A 227 -17.64 -10.61 4.78
C LEU A 227 -17.27 -9.51 5.77
N GLN A 228 -17.90 -9.51 6.94
CA GLN A 228 -17.48 -8.70 8.08
C GLN A 228 -16.98 -9.62 9.20
N LEU A 229 -15.77 -9.33 9.69
CA LEU A 229 -15.15 -10.06 10.80
C LEU A 229 -15.11 -9.18 12.04
N TYR A 230 -15.71 -9.68 13.11
CA TYR A 230 -15.77 -9.02 14.40
C TYR A 230 -14.94 -9.77 15.44
N LEU A 231 -14.31 -9.01 16.31
CA LEU A 231 -13.65 -9.53 17.50
C LEU A 231 -14.32 -8.98 18.76
N THR A 232 -14.16 -9.70 19.87
CA THR A 232 -14.36 -9.11 21.18
C THR A 232 -12.99 -8.61 21.65
N PRO A 233 -12.79 -7.31 21.89
CA PRO A 233 -11.55 -6.83 22.48
C PRO A 233 -11.34 -7.54 23.81
N GLN A 234 -10.20 -8.20 23.95
CA GLN A 234 -9.76 -8.79 25.22
C GLN A 234 -8.90 -7.73 25.93
N ASP A 235 -8.87 -7.77 27.26
CA ASP A 235 -7.96 -6.90 28.01
C ASP A 235 -6.52 -7.25 27.64
N GLU A 236 -5.70 -6.25 27.32
CA GLU A 236 -4.27 -6.41 27.02
C GLU A 236 -3.55 -7.21 28.12
N LEU A 237 -3.99 -7.05 29.38
CA LEU A 237 -3.47 -7.79 30.52
C LEU A 237 -3.70 -9.32 30.40
N GLN A 238 -4.83 -9.76 29.84
CA GLN A 238 -5.15 -11.18 29.67
C GLN A 238 -4.36 -11.78 28.51
N ILE A 239 -4.18 -11.02 27.43
CA ILE A 239 -3.30 -11.42 26.33
C ILE A 239 -1.86 -11.53 26.85
N GLN A 240 -1.38 -10.54 27.59
CA GLN A 240 -0.03 -10.54 28.17
C GLN A 240 0.18 -11.71 29.13
N GLN A 241 -0.77 -11.98 30.02
CA GLN A 241 -0.71 -13.14 30.92
C GLN A 241 -0.60 -14.46 30.14
N ALA A 242 -1.40 -14.63 29.08
CA ALA A 242 -1.33 -15.83 28.24
C ALA A 242 0.02 -15.97 27.51
N LEU A 243 0.62 -14.85 27.08
CA LEU A 243 1.93 -14.84 26.45
C LEU A 243 3.07 -15.09 27.46
N ASP A 244 2.96 -14.55 28.67
CA ASP A 244 3.94 -14.76 29.75
C ASP A 244 3.94 -16.21 30.24
N ASP A 245 2.77 -16.84 30.32
CA ASP A 245 2.65 -18.27 30.64
C ASP A 245 3.30 -19.16 29.58
N GLN A 246 3.22 -18.79 28.29
CA GLN A 246 3.96 -19.48 27.21
C GLN A 246 5.47 -19.28 27.34
N GLN A 247 5.92 -18.07 27.72
CA GLN A 247 7.35 -17.78 27.90
C GLN A 247 7.96 -18.66 29.02
N MET A 248 7.22 -18.89 30.11
CA MET A 248 7.68 -19.73 31.21
C MET A 248 7.82 -21.21 30.81
N GLN A 249 7.13 -21.68 29.77
CA GLN A 249 7.23 -23.06 29.27
C GLN A 249 8.40 -23.28 28.29
N HIS A 250 8.87 -22.22 27.64
CA HIS A 250 9.91 -22.25 26.61
C HIS A 250 11.17 -21.45 27.00
N GLN A 251 11.50 -21.43 28.28
CA GLN A 251 12.48 -20.51 28.89
C GLN A 251 13.92 -20.61 28.32
N ASP A 252 14.24 -21.67 27.58
CA ASP A 252 15.56 -21.91 26.96
C ASP A 252 15.58 -21.72 25.42
N ASP A 253 14.46 -21.38 24.79
CA ASP A 253 14.34 -21.31 23.33
C ASP A 253 14.07 -19.87 22.85
N TYR A 254 15.16 -19.16 22.55
CA TYR A 254 15.13 -17.78 22.03
C TYR A 254 14.49 -17.67 20.62
N ASP A 255 14.17 -18.78 19.95
CA ASP A 255 13.56 -18.82 18.61
C ASP A 255 12.04 -19.13 18.63
N THR A 256 11.42 -19.30 19.81
CA THR A 256 9.97 -19.56 19.89
C THR A 256 9.13 -18.28 19.84
N TRP A 257 8.38 -18.13 18.75
CA TRP A 257 7.35 -17.10 18.58
C TRP A 257 6.30 -17.17 19.68
N ARG A 258 5.92 -16.02 20.23
CA ARG A 258 4.77 -15.94 21.15
C ARG A 258 3.53 -15.63 20.36
N PHE A 259 2.47 -16.41 20.56
CA PHE A 259 1.24 -16.20 19.81
C PHE A 259 -0.01 -16.50 20.61
N PHE A 260 -1.07 -15.76 20.29
CA PHE A 260 -2.40 -15.89 20.88
C PHE A 260 -3.44 -16.09 19.79
N ARG A 261 -4.26 -17.12 19.95
CA ARG A 261 -5.33 -17.47 19.00
C ARG A 261 -6.69 -17.14 19.59
N GLN A 262 -7.56 -16.53 18.79
CA GLN A 262 -8.94 -16.30 19.15
C GLN A 262 -9.89 -16.60 17.98
N PRO A 263 -11.06 -17.19 18.23
CA PRO A 263 -12.11 -17.28 17.23
C PRO A 263 -12.65 -15.88 16.92
N LEU A 264 -12.99 -15.64 15.64
CA LEU A 264 -13.68 -14.42 15.22
C LEU A 264 -15.17 -14.70 15.01
N ARG A 265 -15.99 -13.66 15.18
CA ARG A 265 -17.39 -13.72 14.77
C ARG A 265 -17.52 -13.17 13.37
N ALA A 266 -17.96 -14.01 12.44
CA ALA A 266 -18.07 -13.64 11.03
C ALA A 266 -19.53 -13.53 10.59
N PHE A 267 -19.81 -12.56 9.72
CA PHE A 267 -21.10 -12.40 9.05
C PHE A 267 -20.86 -12.27 7.55
N TYR A 268 -21.58 -13.06 6.77
CA TYR A 268 -21.48 -13.08 5.32
C TYR A 268 -22.84 -12.83 4.67
N TRP A 269 -22.85 -11.94 3.68
CA TRP A 269 -23.99 -11.65 2.83
C TRP A 269 -23.61 -11.92 1.37
N SER A 270 -24.23 -12.92 0.74
CA SER A 270 -24.05 -13.17 -0.70
C SER A 270 -24.65 -12.08 -1.58
N GLN A 271 -25.63 -11.32 -1.06
CA GLN A 271 -26.33 -10.25 -1.76
C GLN A 271 -26.36 -8.98 -0.92
N LEU A 272 -26.07 -7.84 -1.55
CA LEU A 272 -25.98 -6.54 -0.90
C LEU A 272 -27.09 -5.58 -1.34
N PRO A 273 -27.55 -4.68 -0.45
CA PRO A 273 -28.44 -3.60 -0.83
C PRO A 273 -27.76 -2.65 -1.82
N SER A 274 -28.40 -2.42 -2.96
CA SER A 274 -27.91 -1.50 -4.00
C SER A 274 -28.02 -0.01 -3.63
N ALA A 275 -28.83 0.32 -2.62
CA ALA A 275 -29.11 1.68 -2.23
C ALA A 275 -28.58 2.01 -0.83
N ALA A 276 -28.10 3.24 -0.64
CA ALA A 276 -27.50 3.70 0.62
C ALA A 276 -28.43 3.58 1.84
N HIS A 277 -29.75 3.69 1.66
CA HIS A 277 -30.73 3.54 2.75
C HIS A 277 -30.86 2.09 3.26
N GLY A 278 -30.38 1.10 2.49
CA GLY A 278 -30.32 -0.31 2.91
C GLY A 278 -29.18 -0.60 3.89
N TRP A 279 -28.40 0.40 4.28
CA TRP A 279 -27.27 0.28 5.19
C TRP A 279 -27.57 0.99 6.53
N SER A 280 -27.07 0.43 7.63
CA SER A 280 -27.21 1.00 8.96
C SER A 280 -25.84 1.27 9.57
N PRO A 281 -25.46 2.54 9.84
CA PRO A 281 -24.20 2.86 10.49
C PRO A 281 -24.22 2.45 11.97
N ARG A 282 -23.11 1.90 12.45
CA ARG A 282 -22.90 1.33 13.79
C ARG A 282 -21.57 1.78 14.40
N PRO A 283 -21.35 3.11 14.58
CA PRO A 283 -20.05 3.65 15.01
C PRO A 283 -19.57 3.11 16.36
N GLN A 284 -20.45 2.67 17.24
CA GLN A 284 -20.10 2.10 18.55
C GLN A 284 -19.41 0.72 18.47
N HIS A 285 -19.48 0.06 17.32
CA HIS A 285 -18.80 -1.21 17.04
C HIS A 285 -17.51 -1.00 16.24
N ARG A 286 -17.00 0.24 16.15
CA ARG A 286 -15.72 0.55 15.53
C ARG A 286 -14.57 0.25 16.49
N LEU A 287 -13.63 -0.57 16.04
CA LEU A 287 -12.39 -0.82 16.76
C LEU A 287 -11.58 0.47 16.98
N THR A 288 -11.27 0.77 18.24
CA THR A 288 -10.60 2.02 18.68
C THR A 288 -9.13 1.84 19.07
N SER A 289 -8.66 0.60 19.24
CA SER A 289 -7.26 0.30 19.64
C SER A 289 -6.25 0.85 18.62
N TYR A 290 -5.07 1.27 19.05
CA TYR A 290 -3.98 1.71 18.16
C TYR A 290 -3.04 0.56 17.72
N GLU A 291 -3.29 -0.66 18.21
CA GLU A 291 -2.43 -1.84 17.96
C GLU A 291 -2.30 -2.19 16.46
N TYR A 292 -3.40 -2.22 15.74
CA TYR A 292 -3.46 -2.70 14.35
C TYR A 292 -3.36 -1.54 13.35
N ARG A 293 -2.20 -1.29 12.76
CA ARG A 293 -2.08 -0.38 11.61
C ARG A 293 -1.38 -1.13 10.50
N CYS A 294 -1.93 -1.03 9.30
CA CYS A 294 -1.25 -1.52 8.13
C CYS A 294 -0.25 -0.47 7.63
N ASP A 295 0.89 -0.92 7.10
CA ASP A 295 1.85 -0.02 6.48
C ASP A 295 1.20 0.82 5.37
N GLY A 296 1.41 2.13 5.45
CA GLY A 296 0.82 3.09 4.51
C GLY A 296 -0.61 3.55 4.83
N GLU A 297 -1.25 3.05 5.89
CA GLU A 297 -2.55 3.55 6.33
C GLU A 297 -2.43 5.01 6.84
N PRO A 298 -3.26 5.95 6.32
CA PRO A 298 -3.29 7.32 6.81
C PRO A 298 -3.81 7.38 8.25
N VAL A 299 -3.07 8.07 9.12
CA VAL A 299 -3.26 8.11 10.58
C VAL A 299 -4.66 8.60 11.02
N GLN A 300 -5.44 9.26 10.15
CA GLN A 300 -6.65 10.00 10.58
C GLN A 300 -7.90 9.82 9.69
N SER A 301 -7.92 8.93 8.70
CA SER A 301 -9.10 8.75 7.84
C SER A 301 -9.53 7.29 7.72
N ALA A 302 -10.84 7.05 7.64
CA ALA A 302 -11.36 5.76 7.20
C ALA A 302 -10.82 5.46 5.79
N ALA A 303 -9.89 4.52 5.70
CA ALA A 303 -9.26 4.13 4.45
C ALA A 303 -9.93 2.85 3.93
N ALA A 304 -10.39 2.90 2.69
CA ALA A 304 -10.79 1.69 1.97
C ALA A 304 -9.53 0.97 1.50
N ILE A 305 -9.64 -0.35 1.38
CA ILE A 305 -8.64 -1.21 0.76
C ILE A 305 -8.98 -1.31 -0.73
N ASP A 306 -8.00 -1.02 -1.56
CA ASP A 306 -7.97 -1.34 -2.97
C ASP A 306 -7.09 -2.58 -3.16
N TRP A 307 -7.72 -3.72 -3.46
CA TRP A 307 -7.04 -5.00 -3.58
C TRP A 307 -6.32 -5.12 -4.91
N GLN A 308 -5.00 -5.29 -4.87
CA GLN A 308 -4.22 -5.51 -6.07
C GLN A 308 -3.89 -7.00 -6.23
N ALA A 309 -4.57 -7.64 -7.18
CA ALA A 309 -4.35 -9.04 -7.55
C ALA A 309 -2.90 -9.27 -8.00
N ARG A 310 -2.30 -10.35 -7.53
CA ARG A 310 -0.91 -10.72 -7.77
C ARG A 310 -0.77 -12.22 -7.95
N PRO A 311 -0.32 -12.69 -9.11
CA PRO A 311 0.18 -14.06 -9.24
C PRO A 311 1.40 -14.23 -8.34
N GLN A 312 1.39 -15.25 -7.49
CA GLN A 312 2.44 -15.52 -6.50
C GLN A 312 3.23 -16.78 -6.88
N LEU A 313 4.55 -16.71 -6.75
CA LEU A 313 5.40 -17.88 -6.85
C LEU A 313 5.34 -18.65 -5.53
N ASP A 314 5.07 -19.95 -5.62
CA ASP A 314 5.01 -20.84 -4.47
C ASP A 314 6.40 -21.13 -3.91
N ASN A 315 6.68 -20.61 -2.71
CA ASN A 315 7.96 -20.78 -2.03
C ASN A 315 8.30 -22.24 -1.68
N GLN A 316 7.34 -23.17 -1.76
CA GLN A 316 7.54 -24.59 -1.53
C GLN A 316 7.94 -25.36 -2.80
N VAL A 317 7.84 -24.71 -3.97
CA VAL A 317 8.18 -25.31 -5.26
C VAL A 317 9.63 -25.01 -5.62
N ASP A 318 10.37 -26.03 -6.07
CA ASP A 318 11.70 -25.82 -6.62
C ASP A 318 11.62 -25.13 -8.00
N HIS A 319 12.07 -23.89 -8.07
CA HIS A 319 12.08 -23.08 -9.28
C HIS A 319 13.34 -23.26 -10.15
N SER A 320 14.27 -24.14 -9.76
CA SER A 320 15.59 -24.27 -10.41
C SER A 320 15.50 -24.63 -11.90
N GLU A 321 14.59 -25.53 -12.28
CA GLU A 321 14.40 -25.91 -13.68
C GLU A 321 13.83 -24.76 -14.52
N ALA A 322 12.82 -24.06 -13.99
CA ALA A 322 12.22 -22.90 -14.66
C ALA A 322 13.27 -21.79 -14.84
N LEU A 323 14.06 -21.49 -13.81
CA LEU A 323 15.16 -20.52 -13.88
C LEU A 323 16.23 -20.92 -14.91
N ALA A 324 16.58 -22.21 -14.99
CA ALA A 324 17.56 -22.69 -15.96
C ALA A 324 17.09 -22.51 -17.41
N SER A 325 15.77 -22.60 -17.65
CA SER A 325 15.16 -22.40 -18.97
C SER A 325 15.21 -20.95 -19.47
N LEU A 326 15.35 -19.97 -18.56
CA LEU A 326 15.39 -18.56 -18.90
C LEU A 326 16.77 -18.12 -19.40
N PRO A 327 16.84 -17.09 -20.29
CA PRO A 327 18.09 -16.42 -20.64
C PRO A 327 18.78 -15.87 -19.39
N ALA A 328 20.12 -15.90 -19.35
CA ALA A 328 20.90 -15.53 -18.16
C ALA A 328 20.56 -14.13 -17.61
N GLU A 329 20.24 -13.17 -18.48
CA GLU A 329 19.88 -11.80 -18.14
C GLU A 329 18.54 -11.69 -17.38
N LEU A 330 17.64 -12.64 -17.62
CA LEU A 330 16.29 -12.72 -17.06
C LEU A 330 16.17 -13.67 -15.86
N ARG A 331 17.28 -14.30 -15.45
CA ARG A 331 17.26 -15.17 -14.26
C ARG A 331 17.22 -14.31 -13.00
N ALA A 332 16.18 -14.51 -12.20
CA ALA A 332 16.09 -13.90 -10.89
C ALA A 332 17.20 -14.43 -9.98
N SER A 333 17.80 -13.52 -9.22
CA SER A 333 18.74 -13.82 -8.14
C SER A 333 18.00 -14.33 -6.90
N ARG A 334 18.77 -14.89 -5.95
CA ARG A 334 18.22 -15.37 -4.68
C ARG A 334 17.54 -14.24 -3.89
N ASP A 335 18.15 -13.06 -3.84
CA ASP A 335 17.61 -11.93 -3.09
C ASP A 335 16.29 -11.43 -3.71
N GLU A 336 16.21 -11.37 -5.05
CA GLU A 336 14.98 -11.00 -5.77
C GLU A 336 13.86 -12.03 -5.51
N LEU A 337 14.17 -13.33 -5.46
CA LEU A 337 13.20 -14.38 -5.09
C LEU A 337 12.74 -14.26 -3.64
N SER A 338 13.68 -14.07 -2.70
CA SER A 338 13.35 -13.89 -1.29
C SER A 338 12.44 -12.68 -1.07
N GLN A 339 12.68 -11.58 -1.80
CA GLN A 339 11.81 -10.39 -1.76
C GLN A 339 10.43 -10.68 -2.36
N GLU A 340 10.33 -11.39 -3.48
CA GLU A 340 9.05 -11.81 -4.06
C GLU A 340 8.24 -12.66 -3.07
N PHE A 341 8.85 -13.67 -2.44
CA PHE A 341 8.17 -14.51 -1.46
C PHE A 341 7.72 -13.72 -0.23
N TYR A 342 8.57 -12.83 0.29
CA TYR A 342 8.20 -11.94 1.39
C TYR A 342 7.02 -11.02 1.03
N THR A 343 6.99 -10.48 -0.19
CA THR A 343 5.84 -9.67 -0.62
C THR A 343 4.58 -10.53 -0.78
N GLY A 344 4.72 -11.79 -1.17
CA GLY A 344 3.65 -12.77 -1.28
C GLY A 344 3.10 -13.25 0.07
N SER A 345 3.87 -13.10 1.16
CA SER A 345 3.45 -13.52 2.49
C SER A 345 2.50 -12.53 3.17
N LEU A 346 2.20 -11.37 2.57
CA LEU A 346 1.34 -10.32 3.14
C LEU A 346 0.10 -10.08 2.27
N GLY A 347 -0.97 -9.59 2.90
CA GLY A 347 -2.25 -9.30 2.26
C GLY A 347 -3.20 -10.50 2.29
N LEU A 348 -4.16 -10.51 1.36
CA LEU A 348 -5.23 -11.51 1.27
C LEU A 348 -4.76 -12.72 0.46
N LEU A 349 -5.12 -13.92 0.91
CA LEU A 349 -4.60 -15.20 0.41
C LEU A 349 -3.06 -15.21 0.31
N PRO A 350 -2.36 -14.93 1.43
CA PRO A 350 -0.91 -14.87 1.40
C PRO A 350 -0.29 -16.26 1.28
N GLN A 351 0.97 -16.31 0.84
CA GLN A 351 1.84 -17.48 0.91
C GLN A 351 2.89 -17.27 1.99
N PRO A 352 2.57 -17.57 3.26
CA PRO A 352 3.52 -17.44 4.34
C PRO A 352 4.76 -18.30 4.10
N ASP A 353 5.90 -17.86 4.61
CA ASP A 353 7.09 -18.70 4.70
C ASP A 353 6.87 -19.84 5.71
N GLU A 354 7.85 -20.73 5.81
CA GLU A 354 7.80 -21.87 6.71
C GLU A 354 7.58 -21.44 8.18
N ARG A 355 8.26 -20.38 8.62
CA ARG A 355 8.17 -19.89 10.01
C ARG A 355 6.78 -19.35 10.34
N ILE A 356 6.20 -18.53 9.47
CA ILE A 356 4.84 -17.99 9.68
C ILE A 356 3.79 -19.10 9.52
N SER A 357 4.04 -20.09 8.66
CA SER A 357 3.14 -21.22 8.46
C SER A 357 2.97 -22.06 9.74
N GLU A 358 4.00 -22.17 10.58
CA GLU A 358 3.93 -22.86 11.88
C GLU A 358 2.94 -22.19 12.86
N LEU A 359 2.65 -20.89 12.68
CA LEU A 359 1.72 -20.14 13.51
C LEU A 359 0.25 -20.46 13.18
N LEU A 360 -0.03 -21.05 12.02
CA LEU A 360 -1.37 -21.44 11.63
C LEU A 360 -1.89 -22.58 12.50
N PRO A 361 -3.18 -22.57 12.90
CA PRO A 361 -3.79 -23.77 13.45
C PRO A 361 -3.70 -24.93 12.44
N THR A 362 -3.54 -26.15 12.92
CA THR A 362 -3.34 -27.32 12.06
C THR A 362 -4.46 -27.48 11.03
N GLY A 363 -4.07 -27.59 9.75
CA GLY A 363 -5.02 -27.75 8.64
C GLY A 363 -5.75 -26.47 8.22
N HIS A 364 -5.37 -25.31 8.77
CA HIS A 364 -5.88 -24.02 8.32
C HIS A 364 -5.10 -23.51 7.10
N GLN A 365 -5.80 -22.79 6.25
CA GLN A 365 -5.23 -21.96 5.21
C GLN A 365 -5.24 -20.49 5.66
N PRO A 366 -4.18 -19.74 5.34
CA PRO A 366 -4.15 -18.31 5.62
C PRO A 366 -5.12 -17.57 4.70
N LEU A 367 -5.92 -16.68 5.29
CA LEU A 367 -6.83 -15.81 4.55
C LEU A 367 -6.27 -14.40 4.42
N LEU A 368 -5.68 -13.87 5.48
CA LEU A 368 -5.21 -12.49 5.51
C LEU A 368 -4.05 -12.35 6.48
N HIS A 369 -2.95 -11.75 6.03
CA HIS A 369 -1.79 -11.49 6.85
C HIS A 369 -1.38 -10.02 6.78
N VAL A 370 -1.23 -9.38 7.95
CA VAL A 370 -0.76 -8.00 8.07
C VAL A 370 0.23 -7.86 9.23
N LEU A 371 1.23 -7.01 9.05
CA LEU A 371 2.22 -6.69 10.09
C LEU A 371 1.66 -5.75 11.15
N HIS A 372 2.17 -5.86 12.37
CA HIS A 372 1.79 -5.05 13.53
C HIS A 372 2.81 -3.92 13.79
N LEU A 373 2.37 -2.76 14.28
CA LEU A 373 3.26 -1.60 14.48
C LEU A 373 4.30 -1.76 15.58
N SER A 374 3.97 -2.55 16.60
CA SER A 374 4.77 -2.63 17.83
C SER A 374 5.60 -3.90 17.91
N GLN A 375 5.88 -4.57 16.77
CA GLN A 375 6.49 -5.90 16.59
C GLN A 375 5.44 -7.03 16.47
N GLY A 376 5.67 -7.98 15.55
CA GLY A 376 4.77 -9.08 15.24
C GLY A 376 3.77 -8.86 14.08
N GLY A 377 2.70 -9.67 14.06
CA GLY A 377 1.71 -9.68 12.98
C GLY A 377 0.38 -10.33 13.34
N LEU A 378 -0.57 -10.21 12.41
CA LEU A 378 -1.93 -10.73 12.51
C LEU A 378 -2.22 -11.65 11.34
N LEU A 379 -2.52 -12.90 11.64
CA LEU A 379 -2.84 -13.92 10.65
C LEU A 379 -4.27 -14.42 10.85
N ILE A 380 -5.15 -14.04 9.94
CA ILE A 380 -6.51 -14.59 9.87
C ILE A 380 -6.47 -15.84 9.01
N SER A 381 -7.07 -16.92 9.49
CA SER A 381 -7.05 -18.21 8.83
C SER A 381 -8.40 -18.94 8.95
N LEU A 382 -8.60 -19.90 8.08
CA LEU A 382 -9.80 -20.76 8.04
C LEU A 382 -9.37 -22.20 7.74
N PRO A 383 -10.03 -23.23 8.31
CA PRO A 383 -9.76 -24.61 7.92
C PRO A 383 -9.84 -24.80 6.40
N ALA A 384 -8.90 -25.55 5.80
CA ALA A 384 -8.86 -25.74 4.35
C ALA A 384 -10.18 -26.30 3.80
N GLY A 385 -10.80 -27.25 4.52
CA GLY A 385 -12.11 -27.82 4.15
C GLY A 385 -13.32 -26.92 4.45
N ALA A 386 -13.12 -25.76 5.07
CA ALA A 386 -14.16 -24.75 5.29
C ALA A 386 -14.11 -23.62 4.24
N LEU A 387 -13.01 -23.47 3.50
CA LEU A 387 -12.90 -22.50 2.40
C LEU A 387 -13.44 -23.12 1.10
N ALA A 388 -14.65 -22.72 0.69
CA ALA A 388 -15.39 -23.35 -0.40
C ALA A 388 -16.17 -22.32 -1.25
N GLY A 389 -15.51 -21.21 -1.63
CA GLY A 389 -16.14 -20.12 -2.38
C GLY A 389 -17.37 -19.60 -1.64
N ASN A 390 -18.51 -19.47 -2.33
CA ASN A 390 -19.76 -18.98 -1.76
C ASN A 390 -20.32 -19.87 -0.62
N ASN A 391 -19.85 -21.12 -0.48
CA ASN A 391 -20.27 -22.06 0.56
C ASN A 391 -19.29 -22.10 1.75
N SER A 392 -18.41 -21.10 1.88
CA SER A 392 -17.40 -21.07 2.94
C SER A 392 -18.03 -21.01 4.33
N ARG A 393 -17.48 -21.79 5.28
CA ARG A 393 -17.97 -21.85 6.67
C ARG A 393 -17.28 -20.81 7.54
N TRP A 394 -17.72 -19.56 7.41
CA TRP A 394 -17.08 -18.41 8.08
C TRP A 394 -17.10 -18.44 9.62
N GLN A 395 -17.93 -19.29 10.25
CA GLN A 395 -17.95 -19.44 11.71
C GLN A 395 -16.69 -20.10 12.28
N GLU A 396 -15.82 -20.67 11.42
CA GLU A 396 -14.56 -21.33 11.82
C GLU A 396 -13.34 -20.42 11.68
N VAL A 397 -13.54 -19.13 11.36
CA VAL A 397 -12.44 -18.16 11.19
C VAL A 397 -11.70 -17.94 12.51
N THR A 398 -10.38 -18.02 12.45
CA THR A 398 -9.49 -17.81 13.59
C THR A 398 -8.53 -16.67 13.31
N LEU A 399 -8.32 -15.80 14.30
CA LEU A 399 -7.24 -14.83 14.32
C LEU A 399 -6.09 -15.37 15.18
N THR A 400 -4.89 -15.45 14.60
CA THR A 400 -3.64 -15.63 15.32
C THR A 400 -2.92 -14.30 15.39
N ARG A 401 -2.61 -13.84 16.61
CA ARG A 401 -1.68 -12.73 16.85
C ARG A 401 -0.34 -13.34 17.22
N TYR A 402 0.73 -12.82 16.67
CA TYR A 402 2.08 -13.23 17.05
C TYR A 402 2.96 -12.02 17.27
N TYR A 403 3.99 -12.19 18.09
CA TYR A 403 4.93 -11.15 18.49
C TYR A 403 6.36 -11.66 18.27
N ASP A 404 7.19 -10.80 17.67
CA ASP A 404 8.63 -11.05 17.48
C ASP A 404 9.41 -10.94 18.80
#